data_AF-M5BIV6-F1
#
_entry.id   AF-M5BIV6-F1
#
_cell.length_a   1.000
_cell.length_b   1.000
_cell.length_c   1.000
_cell.angle_alpha   90.00
_cell.angle_beta   90.00
_cell.angle_gamma   90.00
#
_symmetry.space_group_name_H-M   'P 1'
#
loop_
_entity.id
_entity.type
_entity.pdbx_description
1 polymer ?
#
loop_
_entity_poly.entity_id
_entity_poly.type
_entity_poly.pdbx_seq_one_letter_code
_entity_poly.pdbx_strand_id
1 'polypeptide(L)'
;MAKGFHIGGSIPDKSRGILHISGSYWRFIGFELINGPYGVYSRDASNNHYERLVAHDNYETGIQIQGSASNNLVLNVDSYNNRDPRKNGESADGIGIKEGSGTGNIIRGSRFWNNVDDGLDFWEFLSPVTIENCYSWGNGFNRWGFPNFAGDGNGYKLGGGAKDTPVAHVVKNSMAFNNAAGGFVDNTQPGKMTVSRNTAWNNIAGAGFDFADSTPTISGNIAVLNKVNSQLKGGSASGNSWQSGSWSNSSFVSLDSSTLTGPRATNGLVRASNFLIPKSGAAIGASYV
;
A
#
# COMPACT_ATOMS: atom_id res chain seq x y z
N MET A 1 -23.52 -15.43 -4.44
CA MET A 1 -22.38 -15.33 -3.49
C MET A 1 -21.96 -16.73 -3.10
N ALA A 2 -20.66 -17.04 -3.06
CA ALA A 2 -20.21 -18.32 -2.50
C ALA A 2 -20.52 -18.35 -0.99
N LYS A 3 -20.85 -19.52 -0.44
CA LYS A 3 -21.22 -19.69 0.98
C LYS A 3 -20.07 -19.17 1.88
N GLY A 4 -20.39 -18.34 2.87
CA GLY A 4 -19.43 -17.85 3.89
C GLY A 4 -18.95 -16.40 3.74
N PHE A 5 -19.17 -15.74 2.60
CA PHE A 5 -18.71 -14.36 2.36
C PHE A 5 -19.79 -13.30 2.55
N HIS A 6 -20.50 -13.36 3.68
CA HIS A 6 -21.49 -12.36 4.10
C HIS A 6 -21.05 -11.70 5.42
N ILE A 7 -21.77 -10.65 5.82
CA ILE A 7 -21.53 -9.96 7.09
C ILE A 7 -21.65 -10.94 8.27
N GLY A 8 -20.66 -10.91 9.17
CA GLY A 8 -20.55 -11.84 10.30
C GLY A 8 -20.27 -13.31 9.92
N GLY A 9 -19.97 -13.61 8.65
CA GLY A 9 -19.62 -14.95 8.20
C GLY A 9 -18.20 -15.37 8.57
N SER A 10 -17.84 -16.61 8.26
CA SER A 10 -16.48 -17.16 8.44
C SER A 10 -15.94 -17.76 7.14
N ILE A 11 -14.62 -17.80 7.00
CA ILE A 11 -13.98 -18.58 5.93
C ILE A 11 -14.06 -20.06 6.31
N PRO A 12 -14.70 -20.93 5.51
CA PRO A 12 -14.96 -22.32 5.90
C PRO A 12 -13.70 -23.19 6.05
N ASP A 13 -12.60 -22.86 5.37
CA ASP A 13 -11.36 -23.64 5.35
C ASP A 13 -10.22 -22.91 6.09
N LYS A 14 -9.37 -23.71 6.78
CA LYS A 14 -8.10 -23.25 7.34
C LYS A 14 -7.09 -22.90 6.22
N SER A 15 -7.19 -23.56 5.08
CA SER A 15 -6.48 -23.22 3.85
C SER A 15 -7.14 -22.00 3.22
N ARG A 16 -6.56 -20.83 3.49
CA ARG A 16 -7.04 -19.54 2.98
C ARG A 16 -6.41 -19.25 1.62
N GLY A 17 -7.12 -18.50 0.77
CA GLY A 17 -6.66 -18.03 -0.54
C GLY A 17 -7.06 -18.91 -1.74
N ILE A 18 -7.12 -18.32 -2.93
CA ILE A 18 -7.12 -19.07 -4.20
C ILE A 18 -5.79 -19.82 -4.34
N LEU A 19 -4.69 -19.13 -4.00
CA LEU A 19 -3.39 -19.74 -3.79
C LEU A 19 -3.04 -19.75 -2.30
N HIS A 20 -2.96 -20.95 -1.72
CA HIS A 20 -2.37 -21.16 -0.40
C HIS A 20 -0.93 -21.64 -0.56
N ILE A 21 0.03 -20.86 -0.08
CA ILE A 21 1.46 -21.10 -0.33
C ILE A 21 2.19 -21.28 0.99
N SER A 22 2.76 -22.47 1.17
CA SER A 22 3.71 -22.79 2.25
C SER A 22 5.09 -23.19 1.73
N GLY A 23 5.26 -23.25 0.40
CA GLY A 23 6.52 -23.57 -0.28
C GLY A 23 7.34 -22.32 -0.61
N SER A 24 8.67 -22.49 -0.70
CA SER A 24 9.63 -21.45 -1.06
C SER A 24 10.17 -21.63 -2.49
N TYR A 25 10.78 -20.59 -3.07
CA TYR A 25 11.42 -20.59 -4.40
C TYR A 25 10.50 -20.75 -5.61
N TRP A 26 9.22 -20.40 -5.46
CA TRP A 26 8.24 -20.42 -6.56
C TRP A 26 8.19 -19.10 -7.32
N ARG A 27 7.75 -19.17 -8.57
CA ARG A 27 7.47 -18.00 -9.42
C ARG A 27 6.05 -18.09 -9.96
N PHE A 28 5.25 -17.08 -9.64
CA PHE A 28 3.85 -16.92 -10.04
C PHE A 28 3.75 -15.71 -10.96
N ILE A 29 3.38 -15.91 -12.23
CA ILE A 29 3.50 -14.85 -13.24
C ILE A 29 2.25 -14.76 -14.11
N GLY A 30 1.65 -13.56 -14.19
CA GLY A 30 0.76 -13.18 -15.29
C GLY A 30 -0.63 -13.80 -15.28
N PHE A 31 -1.25 -14.00 -14.12
CA PHE A 31 -2.62 -14.48 -14.01
C PHE A 31 -3.46 -13.68 -13.02
N GLU A 32 -4.78 -13.83 -13.14
CA GLU A 32 -5.80 -13.13 -12.38
C GLU A 32 -6.38 -14.03 -11.27
N LEU A 33 -6.64 -13.42 -10.11
CA LEU A 33 -7.14 -14.03 -8.89
C LEU A 33 -8.34 -13.22 -8.38
N ILE A 34 -9.54 -13.74 -8.62
CA ILE A 34 -10.80 -13.02 -8.41
C ILE A 34 -11.79 -13.83 -7.59
N ASN A 35 -12.59 -13.17 -6.75
CA ASN A 35 -13.67 -13.75 -5.95
C ASN A 35 -13.22 -14.87 -5.00
N GLY A 36 -11.95 -14.88 -4.61
CA GLY A 36 -11.38 -15.79 -3.60
C GLY A 36 -11.61 -15.30 -2.18
N PRO A 37 -11.43 -16.16 -1.16
CA PRO A 37 -11.30 -15.70 0.22
C PRO A 37 -10.13 -14.71 0.35
N TYR A 38 -8.95 -15.07 -0.14
CA TYR A 38 -7.84 -14.17 -0.46
C TYR A 38 -7.45 -14.45 -1.92
N GLY A 39 -6.76 -13.54 -2.60
CA GLY A 39 -6.13 -13.89 -3.88
C GLY A 39 -4.96 -14.84 -3.64
N VAL A 40 -3.94 -14.35 -2.95
CA VAL A 40 -2.79 -15.14 -2.44
C VAL A 40 -2.79 -15.12 -0.92
N TYR A 41 -2.55 -16.28 -0.32
CA TYR A 41 -2.23 -16.42 1.09
C TYR A 41 -0.96 -17.24 1.26
N SER A 42 0.16 -16.54 1.47
CA SER A 42 1.49 -17.11 1.66
C SER A 42 1.84 -17.10 3.15
N ARG A 43 2.19 -18.26 3.71
CA ARG A 43 2.55 -18.41 5.12
C ARG A 43 3.85 -19.18 5.26
N ASP A 44 4.77 -18.65 6.06
CA ASP A 44 6.04 -19.32 6.40
C ASP A 44 6.86 -19.72 5.15
N ALA A 45 6.84 -18.84 4.14
CA ALA A 45 7.38 -19.09 2.81
C ALA A 45 8.27 -17.94 2.35
N SER A 46 9.41 -18.29 1.76
CA SER A 46 10.49 -17.36 1.42
C SER A 46 10.96 -17.52 -0.03
N ASN A 47 11.65 -16.52 -0.55
CA ASN A 47 12.24 -16.53 -1.90
C ASN A 47 11.21 -16.75 -3.02
N ASN A 48 9.93 -16.41 -2.80
CA ASN A 48 8.91 -16.49 -3.84
C ASN A 48 8.82 -15.20 -4.65
N HIS A 49 8.42 -15.34 -5.91
CA HIS A 49 8.23 -14.22 -6.82
C HIS A 49 6.76 -14.18 -7.28
N TYR A 50 6.10 -13.07 -6.99
CA TYR A 50 4.74 -12.75 -7.40
C TYR A 50 4.81 -11.62 -8.43
N GLU A 51 4.67 -11.95 -9.71
CA GLU A 51 4.95 -11.03 -10.82
C GLU A 51 3.72 -10.83 -11.70
N ARG A 52 3.34 -9.59 -11.99
CA ARG A 52 2.23 -9.29 -12.93
C ARG A 52 0.94 -10.04 -12.59
N LEU A 53 0.70 -10.28 -11.30
CA LEU A 53 -0.56 -10.83 -10.82
C LEU A 53 -1.61 -9.73 -10.75
N VAL A 54 -2.86 -10.11 -10.97
CA VAL A 54 -4.02 -9.23 -10.78
C VAL A 54 -4.92 -9.87 -9.72
N ALA A 55 -4.98 -9.29 -8.52
CA ALA A 55 -5.78 -9.81 -7.41
C ALA A 55 -6.91 -8.85 -7.08
N HIS A 56 -8.15 -9.17 -7.44
CA HIS A 56 -9.24 -8.22 -7.26
C HIS A 56 -10.57 -8.84 -6.90
N ASP A 57 -11.46 -8.01 -6.35
CA ASP A 57 -12.81 -8.43 -5.95
C ASP A 57 -12.83 -9.65 -5.01
N ASN A 58 -11.72 -9.90 -4.31
CA ASN A 58 -11.62 -10.97 -3.32
C ASN A 58 -12.34 -10.55 -2.04
N TYR A 59 -12.68 -11.55 -1.23
CA TYR A 59 -13.45 -11.43 0.00
C TYR A 59 -12.59 -11.25 1.28
N GLU A 60 -11.32 -10.88 1.05
CA GLU A 60 -10.26 -10.49 2.00
C GLU A 60 -9.09 -9.91 1.18
N THR A 61 -7.95 -9.63 1.82
CA THR A 61 -6.74 -9.10 1.19
C THR A 61 -6.37 -9.78 -0.13
N GLY A 62 -6.00 -8.99 -1.14
CA GLY A 62 -5.62 -9.51 -2.46
C GLY A 62 -4.36 -10.39 -2.40
N ILE A 63 -3.26 -9.88 -1.84
CA ILE A 63 -2.02 -10.64 -1.62
C ILE A 63 -1.62 -10.56 -0.15
N GLN A 64 -1.73 -11.67 0.59
CA GLN A 64 -1.29 -11.79 1.98
C GLN A 64 0.00 -12.62 2.06
N ILE A 65 1.03 -12.07 2.70
CA ILE A 65 2.27 -12.75 3.10
C ILE A 65 2.40 -12.60 4.62
N GLN A 66 2.69 -13.68 5.34
CA GLN A 66 2.72 -13.69 6.82
C GLN A 66 3.63 -14.79 7.36
N GLY A 67 3.89 -14.75 8.67
CA GLY A 67 4.77 -15.70 9.35
C GLY A 67 6.24 -15.46 9.03
N SER A 68 7.04 -16.54 8.97
CA SER A 68 8.46 -16.49 8.62
C SER A 68 8.64 -16.33 7.10
N ALA A 69 8.72 -15.09 6.63
CA ALA A 69 8.71 -14.77 5.22
C ALA A 69 9.87 -13.84 4.87
N SER A 70 10.86 -14.33 4.13
CA SER A 70 12.05 -13.57 3.72
C SER A 70 12.24 -13.59 2.21
N ASN A 71 12.87 -12.56 1.67
CA ASN A 71 13.26 -12.47 0.25
C ASN A 71 12.12 -12.70 -0.75
N ASN A 72 10.87 -12.41 -0.37
CA ASN A 72 9.77 -12.45 -1.32
C ASN A 72 9.73 -11.17 -2.16
N LEU A 73 9.49 -11.32 -3.46
CA LEU A 73 9.37 -10.21 -4.39
C LEU A 73 7.93 -10.13 -4.91
N VAL A 74 7.28 -8.99 -4.68
CA VAL A 74 6.00 -8.62 -5.27
C VAL A 74 6.26 -7.56 -6.33
N LEU A 75 6.17 -7.95 -7.61
CA LEU A 75 6.62 -7.14 -8.74
C LEU A 75 5.48 -6.88 -9.72
N ASN A 76 5.20 -5.61 -9.99
CA ASN A 76 4.21 -5.19 -10.99
C ASN A 76 2.81 -5.80 -10.76
N VAL A 77 2.42 -5.98 -9.49
CA VAL A 77 1.12 -6.53 -9.13
C VAL A 77 0.06 -5.43 -9.11
N ASP A 78 -1.16 -5.76 -9.53
CA ASP A 78 -2.33 -4.94 -9.35
C ASP A 78 -3.27 -5.61 -8.35
N SER A 79 -3.63 -4.91 -7.27
CA SER A 79 -4.53 -5.45 -6.25
C SER A 79 -5.62 -4.48 -5.86
N TYR A 80 -6.88 -4.79 -6.17
CA TYR A 80 -7.94 -3.78 -6.12
C TYR A 80 -9.35 -4.30 -5.85
N ASN A 81 -10.24 -3.43 -5.39
CA ASN A 81 -11.64 -3.76 -5.07
C ASN A 81 -11.79 -4.97 -4.11
N ASN A 82 -10.73 -5.33 -3.37
CA ASN A 82 -10.81 -6.37 -2.36
C ASN A 82 -11.64 -5.86 -1.19
N ARG A 83 -12.44 -6.74 -0.60
CA ARG A 83 -13.42 -6.40 0.44
C ARG A 83 -13.61 -7.54 1.41
N ASP A 84 -13.89 -7.27 2.68
CA ASP A 84 -14.20 -8.30 3.66
C ASP A 84 -15.55 -8.03 4.33
N PRO A 85 -16.68 -8.50 3.73
CA PRO A 85 -17.99 -8.31 4.33
C PRO A 85 -18.05 -8.85 5.77
N ARG A 86 -17.27 -9.89 6.06
CA ARG A 86 -17.21 -10.57 7.36
C ARG A 86 -16.79 -9.66 8.52
N LYS A 87 -15.95 -8.64 8.27
CA LYS A 87 -15.52 -7.68 9.28
C LYS A 87 -15.88 -6.23 8.92
N ASN A 88 -16.94 -6.06 8.11
CA ASN A 88 -17.46 -4.75 7.72
C ASN A 88 -16.41 -3.83 7.05
N GLY A 89 -15.42 -4.42 6.38
CA GLY A 89 -14.41 -3.67 5.63
C GLY A 89 -13.13 -3.35 6.39
N GLU A 90 -12.90 -3.92 7.57
CA GLU A 90 -11.77 -3.62 8.46
C GLU A 90 -10.51 -4.46 8.15
N SER A 91 -10.42 -5.16 7.02
CA SER A 91 -9.24 -6.03 6.80
C SER A 91 -8.79 -6.27 5.38
N ALA A 92 -9.65 -6.10 4.36
CA ALA A 92 -9.25 -6.48 3.01
C ALA A 92 -8.40 -5.39 2.35
N ASP A 93 -7.10 -5.54 2.52
CA ASP A 93 -6.09 -4.67 1.89
C ASP A 93 -5.83 -5.04 0.42
N GLY A 94 -5.14 -4.15 -0.29
CA GLY A 94 -4.52 -4.51 -1.57
C GLY A 94 -3.43 -5.57 -1.36
N ILE A 95 -2.40 -5.22 -0.59
CA ILE A 95 -1.27 -6.11 -0.28
C ILE A 95 -1.01 -6.05 1.22
N GLY A 96 -0.90 -7.21 1.86
CA GLY A 96 -0.53 -7.35 3.25
C GLY A 96 0.76 -8.15 3.40
N ILE A 97 1.79 -7.58 4.01
CA ILE A 97 2.92 -8.35 4.57
C ILE A 97 2.84 -8.16 6.07
N LYS A 98 2.04 -9.01 6.73
CA LYS A 98 1.52 -8.78 8.09
C LYS A 98 1.86 -9.95 9.00
N GLU A 99 1.76 -9.75 10.31
CA GLU A 99 1.75 -10.83 11.32
C GLU A 99 2.93 -11.82 11.14
N GLY A 100 4.16 -11.33 11.31
CA GLY A 100 5.32 -12.16 11.00
C GLY A 100 6.66 -11.45 11.10
N SER A 101 7.67 -12.05 10.50
CA SER A 101 9.01 -11.49 10.40
C SER A 101 9.80 -12.13 9.26
N GLY A 102 10.88 -11.46 8.86
CA GLY A 102 11.75 -11.90 7.78
C GLY A 102 12.16 -10.72 6.90
N THR A 103 13.42 -10.71 6.50
CA THR A 103 14.04 -9.57 5.83
C THR A 103 14.11 -9.78 4.32
N GLY A 104 14.43 -8.72 3.58
CA GLY A 104 14.64 -8.79 2.13
C GLY A 104 13.36 -8.85 1.30
N ASN A 105 12.18 -8.68 1.92
CA ASN A 105 10.93 -8.57 1.17
C ASN A 105 10.86 -7.22 0.43
N ILE A 106 10.44 -7.28 -0.84
CA ILE A 106 10.38 -6.12 -1.73
C ILE A 106 9.02 -6.08 -2.42
N ILE A 107 8.41 -4.89 -2.43
CA ILE A 107 7.24 -4.58 -3.26
C ILE A 107 7.65 -3.50 -4.25
N ARG A 108 7.55 -3.79 -5.55
CA ARG A 108 8.01 -2.88 -6.60
C ARG A 108 7.01 -2.76 -7.74
N GLY A 109 6.80 -1.54 -8.24
CA GLY A 109 6.00 -1.29 -9.45
C GLY A 109 4.52 -1.64 -9.32
N SER A 110 4.04 -1.86 -8.09
CA SER A 110 2.71 -2.42 -7.82
C SER A 110 1.68 -1.30 -7.60
N ARG A 111 0.42 -1.59 -7.94
CA ARG A 111 -0.71 -0.66 -7.76
C ARG A 111 -1.74 -1.30 -6.87
N PHE A 112 -2.29 -0.52 -5.95
CA PHE A 112 -3.30 -1.01 -5.02
C PHE A 112 -4.36 0.05 -4.77
N TRP A 113 -5.59 -0.24 -5.18
CA TRP A 113 -6.63 0.78 -5.21
C TRP A 113 -8.01 0.26 -4.91
N ASN A 114 -8.86 1.16 -4.44
CA ASN A 114 -10.25 0.87 -4.10
C ASN A 114 -10.44 -0.34 -3.18
N ASN A 115 -9.41 -0.75 -2.44
CA ASN A 115 -9.57 -1.79 -1.43
C ASN A 115 -10.36 -1.20 -0.27
N VAL A 116 -11.12 -2.05 0.41
CA VAL A 116 -12.07 -1.59 1.43
C VAL A 116 -11.38 -1.01 2.65
N ASP A 117 -10.21 -1.53 3.00
CA ASP A 117 -9.42 -1.12 4.15
C ASP A 117 -8.24 -0.27 3.69
N ASP A 118 -7.02 -0.83 3.59
CA ASP A 118 -5.84 -0.11 3.12
C ASP A 118 -5.36 -0.55 1.73
N GLY A 119 -4.54 0.31 1.12
CA GLY A 119 -3.79 -0.08 -0.07
C GLY A 119 -2.71 -1.11 0.25
N LEU A 120 -1.90 -0.82 1.27
CA LEU A 120 -0.81 -1.64 1.76
C LEU A 120 -0.85 -1.65 3.29
N ASP A 121 -0.67 -2.81 3.89
CA ASP A 121 -0.66 -2.98 5.35
C ASP A 121 0.48 -3.90 5.83
N PHE A 122 1.24 -3.44 6.83
CA PHE A 122 2.33 -4.15 7.50
C PHE A 122 2.07 -4.46 8.97
N TRP A 123 0.82 -4.41 9.41
CA TRP A 123 0.40 -4.71 10.78
C TRP A 123 1.12 -5.93 11.36
N GLU A 124 1.80 -5.76 12.49
CA GLU A 124 2.55 -6.81 13.20
C GLU A 124 3.64 -7.54 12.38
N PHE A 125 4.17 -6.94 11.32
CA PHE A 125 5.34 -7.48 10.61
C PHE A 125 6.65 -6.86 11.12
N LEU A 126 7.42 -7.65 11.85
CA LEU A 126 8.52 -7.19 12.70
C LEU A 126 9.85 -7.10 11.95
N SER A 127 9.84 -6.84 10.64
CA SER A 127 11.05 -6.79 9.82
C SER A 127 10.93 -5.80 8.66
N PRO A 128 12.03 -5.14 8.25
CA PRO A 128 11.99 -4.16 7.17
C PRO A 128 11.47 -4.74 5.85
N VAL A 129 10.65 -3.94 5.18
CA VAL A 129 10.16 -4.16 3.82
C VAL A 129 10.56 -2.95 2.96
N THR A 130 11.01 -3.21 1.74
CA THR A 130 11.35 -2.17 0.77
C THR A 130 10.21 -1.98 -0.23
N ILE A 131 9.74 -0.74 -0.39
CA ILE A 131 8.66 -0.34 -1.29
C ILE A 131 9.21 0.66 -2.29
N GLU A 132 9.08 0.36 -3.58
CA GLU A 132 9.62 1.17 -4.67
C GLU A 132 8.63 1.32 -5.81
N ASN A 133 8.44 2.54 -6.31
CA ASN A 133 7.62 2.79 -7.51
C ASN A 133 6.19 2.21 -7.39
N CYS A 134 5.59 2.32 -6.21
CA CYS A 134 4.25 1.80 -5.96
C CYS A 134 3.22 2.92 -5.93
N TYR A 135 1.97 2.61 -6.23
CA TYR A 135 0.92 3.63 -6.38
C TYR A 135 -0.38 3.17 -5.71
N SER A 136 -0.89 4.00 -4.79
CA SER A 136 -2.03 3.71 -3.94
C SER A 136 -3.12 4.77 -4.08
N TRP A 137 -4.36 4.37 -4.34
CA TRP A 137 -5.47 5.33 -4.39
C TRP A 137 -6.85 4.80 -4.05
N GLY A 138 -7.72 5.67 -3.56
CA GLY A 138 -9.14 5.35 -3.38
C GLY A 138 -9.42 4.25 -2.35
N ASN A 139 -8.47 3.87 -1.50
CA ASN A 139 -8.71 2.86 -0.47
C ASN A 139 -9.57 3.44 0.67
N GLY A 140 -10.31 2.59 1.39
CA GLY A 140 -11.10 3.01 2.56
C GLY A 140 -12.51 3.53 2.31
N PHE A 141 -13.06 3.39 1.11
CA PHE A 141 -14.43 3.83 0.84
C PHE A 141 -15.39 2.64 0.85
N ASN A 142 -16.54 2.85 1.48
CA ASN A 142 -17.63 1.88 1.50
C ASN A 142 -18.36 1.80 0.14
N ARG A 143 -17.75 1.11 -0.83
CA ARG A 143 -18.35 0.88 -2.16
C ARG A 143 -19.37 -0.25 -2.19
N TRP A 144 -19.44 -1.04 -1.12
CA TRP A 144 -20.23 -2.27 -1.05
C TRP A 144 -21.43 -2.17 -0.11
N GLY A 145 -21.66 -1.01 0.50
CA GLY A 145 -22.82 -0.76 1.36
C GLY A 145 -22.78 -1.53 2.68
N PHE A 146 -21.60 -1.77 3.24
CA PHE A 146 -21.47 -2.43 4.54
C PHE A 146 -22.09 -1.57 5.65
N PRO A 147 -22.97 -2.12 6.49
CA PRO A 147 -23.44 -1.44 7.68
C PRO A 147 -22.30 -1.36 8.70
N ASN A 148 -22.22 -0.26 9.45
CA ASN A 148 -21.14 -0.03 10.43
C ASN A 148 -19.74 -0.19 9.82
N PHE A 149 -19.55 0.46 8.67
CA PHE A 149 -18.31 0.43 7.91
C PHE A 149 -17.09 0.77 8.78
N ALA A 150 -16.05 -0.05 8.69
CA ALA A 150 -14.89 -0.01 9.57
C ALA A 150 -13.54 -0.01 8.82
N GLY A 151 -13.52 0.26 7.51
CA GLY A 151 -12.25 0.38 6.79
C GLY A 151 -11.48 1.65 7.18
N ASP A 152 -10.17 1.52 7.38
CA ASP A 152 -9.29 2.59 7.85
C ASP A 152 -8.95 3.58 6.74
N GLY A 153 -8.63 3.09 5.54
CA GLY A 153 -8.51 3.91 4.35
C GLY A 153 -7.17 4.60 4.14
N ASN A 154 -6.08 3.94 4.48
CA ASN A 154 -4.74 4.46 4.24
C ASN A 154 -4.19 4.00 2.89
N GLY A 155 -3.35 4.85 2.29
CA GLY A 155 -2.58 4.47 1.13
C GLY A 155 -1.52 3.40 1.46
N TYR A 156 -0.76 3.65 2.53
CA TYR A 156 0.32 2.82 3.04
C TYR A 156 0.30 2.82 4.57
N LYS A 157 -0.19 1.74 5.19
CA LYS A 157 -0.09 1.46 6.63
C LYS A 157 1.21 0.68 6.88
N LEU A 158 2.20 1.35 7.47
CA LEU A 158 3.59 0.89 7.54
C LEU A 158 3.95 0.19 8.85
N GLY A 159 2.96 -0.38 9.56
CA GLY A 159 3.18 -1.21 10.73
C GLY A 159 2.06 -1.08 11.76
N GLY A 160 2.42 -1.15 13.03
CA GLY A 160 1.50 -1.12 14.16
C GLY A 160 1.36 -2.48 14.86
N GLY A 161 0.55 -2.49 15.92
CA GLY A 161 0.32 -3.67 16.75
C GLY A 161 0.88 -3.52 18.16
N ALA A 162 0.69 -4.56 18.99
CA ALA A 162 1.01 -4.50 20.43
C ALA A 162 2.51 -4.63 20.76
N LYS A 163 3.38 -4.87 19.77
CA LYS A 163 4.82 -5.05 19.96
C LYS A 163 5.59 -3.86 19.38
N ASP A 164 6.18 -3.05 20.25
CA ASP A 164 7.02 -1.88 19.91
C ASP A 164 8.38 -2.23 19.29
N THR A 165 8.47 -3.28 18.46
CA THR A 165 9.73 -3.62 17.78
C THR A 165 10.01 -2.55 16.73
N PRO A 166 11.10 -1.77 16.82
CA PRO A 166 11.36 -0.73 15.83
C PRO A 166 11.72 -1.34 14.46
N VAL A 167 11.02 -0.93 13.41
CA VAL A 167 11.20 -1.44 12.04
C VAL A 167 11.57 -0.30 11.09
N ALA A 168 12.64 -0.50 10.34
CA ALA A 168 13.18 0.51 9.42
C ALA A 168 12.74 0.23 7.97
N HIS A 169 11.45 0.39 7.68
CA HIS A 169 10.94 0.29 6.31
C HIS A 169 11.58 1.33 5.37
N VAL A 170 11.62 1.00 4.08
CA VAL A 170 12.07 1.91 3.03
C VAL A 170 10.91 2.15 2.07
N VAL A 171 10.54 3.42 1.86
CA VAL A 171 9.51 3.81 0.90
C VAL A 171 10.07 4.86 -0.04
N LYS A 172 10.15 4.51 -1.32
CA LYS A 172 10.78 5.35 -2.34
C LYS A 172 9.93 5.50 -3.58
N ASN A 173 9.89 6.71 -4.13
CA ASN A 173 9.32 7.00 -5.45
C ASN A 173 7.88 6.49 -5.62
N SER A 174 7.07 6.59 -4.57
CA SER A 174 5.71 6.04 -4.51
C SER A 174 4.66 7.14 -4.35
N MET A 175 3.40 6.84 -4.70
CA MET A 175 2.30 7.81 -4.63
C MET A 175 1.12 7.31 -3.80
N ALA A 176 0.57 8.17 -2.95
CA ALA A 176 -0.68 7.94 -2.23
C ALA A 176 -1.67 9.07 -2.55
N PHE A 177 -2.80 8.78 -3.18
CA PHE A 177 -3.76 9.83 -3.51
C PHE A 177 -5.22 9.43 -3.40
N ASN A 178 -6.09 10.38 -3.06
CA ASN A 178 -7.53 10.15 -2.96
C ASN A 178 -7.92 8.97 -2.04
N ASN A 179 -7.10 8.60 -1.05
CA ASN A 179 -7.49 7.61 -0.05
C ASN A 179 -8.43 8.26 0.99
N ALA A 180 -9.32 7.48 1.59
CA ALA A 180 -10.33 8.00 2.51
C ALA A 180 -9.70 8.64 3.76
N ALA A 181 -8.55 8.14 4.23
CA ALA A 181 -7.82 8.65 5.38
C ALA A 181 -6.40 9.09 5.02
N GLY A 182 -5.38 8.32 5.41
CA GLY A 182 -3.96 8.68 5.30
C GLY A 182 -3.33 8.39 3.95
N GLY A 183 -2.23 9.08 3.65
CA GLY A 183 -1.34 8.76 2.54
C GLY A 183 -0.36 7.67 2.96
N PHE A 184 0.75 8.08 3.59
CA PHE A 184 1.75 7.20 4.19
C PHE A 184 1.67 7.35 5.71
N VAL A 185 1.38 6.28 6.44
CA VAL A 185 1.18 6.31 7.89
C VAL A 185 2.08 5.26 8.56
N ASP A 186 2.83 5.65 9.58
CA ASP A 186 3.61 4.70 10.39
C ASP A 186 2.71 3.83 11.27
N ASN A 187 1.48 4.27 11.57
CA ASN A 187 0.50 3.53 12.34
C ASN A 187 1.08 3.03 13.66
N THR A 188 1.63 3.97 14.45
CA THR A 188 2.30 3.71 15.72
C THR A 188 3.57 2.86 15.64
N GLN A 189 4.05 2.52 14.45
CA GLN A 189 5.26 1.71 14.28
C GLN A 189 6.51 2.54 14.57
N PRO A 190 7.29 2.24 15.63
CA PRO A 190 8.56 2.91 15.83
C PRO A 190 9.59 2.42 14.80
N GLY A 191 10.67 3.18 14.64
CA GLY A 191 11.79 2.80 13.78
C GLY A 191 12.39 3.94 12.99
N LYS A 192 13.56 3.68 12.40
CA LYS A 192 14.31 4.65 11.58
C LYS A 192 14.00 4.42 10.09
N MET A 193 12.75 4.67 9.70
CA MET A 193 12.31 4.48 8.32
C MET A 193 13.02 5.45 7.34
N THR A 194 13.18 5.05 6.09
CA THR A 194 13.66 5.93 5.01
C THR A 194 12.54 6.21 4.04
N VAL A 195 12.13 7.48 3.93
CA VAL A 195 10.95 7.89 3.17
C VAL A 195 11.35 8.98 2.19
N SER A 196 11.52 8.62 0.92
CA SER A 196 12.10 9.55 -0.05
C SER A 196 11.36 9.61 -1.38
N ARG A 197 11.30 10.81 -1.96
CA ARG A 197 10.77 11.01 -3.32
C ARG A 197 9.33 10.51 -3.48
N ASN A 198 8.50 10.58 -2.45
CA ASN A 198 7.09 10.15 -2.53
C ASN A 198 6.16 11.34 -2.75
N THR A 199 4.96 11.09 -3.28
CA THR A 199 3.91 12.10 -3.44
C THR A 199 2.63 11.67 -2.73
N ALA A 200 2.15 12.48 -1.78
CA ALA A 200 0.85 12.34 -1.15
C ALA A 200 -0.09 13.48 -1.59
N TRP A 201 -1.16 13.16 -2.30
CA TRP A 201 -2.06 14.18 -2.87
C TRP A 201 -3.52 13.89 -2.56
N ASN A 202 -4.22 14.84 -1.96
CA ASN A 202 -5.68 14.78 -1.77
C ASN A 202 -6.16 13.54 -1.00
N ASN A 203 -5.46 13.11 0.05
CA ASN A 203 -5.99 12.11 1.00
C ASN A 203 -6.92 12.80 2.00
N ILE A 204 -8.12 12.24 2.19
CA ILE A 204 -9.30 13.04 2.59
C ILE A 204 -9.34 13.34 4.09
N ALA A 205 -9.25 12.32 4.94
CA ALA A 205 -9.47 12.46 6.38
C ALA A 205 -8.20 12.39 7.23
N GLY A 206 -7.05 12.03 6.64
CA GLY A 206 -5.78 11.81 7.32
C GLY A 206 -4.62 12.66 6.80
N ALA A 207 -3.42 12.40 7.32
CA ALA A 207 -2.23 13.10 6.89
C ALA A 207 -1.67 12.50 5.58
N GLY A 208 -1.01 13.33 4.76
CA GLY A 208 -0.27 12.86 3.59
C GLY A 208 0.93 11.99 4.01
N PHE A 209 1.67 12.46 5.02
CA PHE A 209 2.74 11.72 5.70
C PHE A 209 2.50 11.80 7.21
N ASP A 210 2.11 10.69 7.82
CA ASP A 210 2.01 10.55 9.28
C ASP A 210 3.18 9.68 9.77
N PHE A 211 4.17 10.33 10.37
CA PHE A 211 5.32 9.69 10.99
C PHE A 211 5.48 10.23 12.42
N ALA A 212 4.39 10.16 13.18
CA ALA A 212 4.30 10.69 14.53
C ALA A 212 5.00 9.80 15.57
N ASP A 213 5.17 8.51 15.29
CA ASP A 213 5.63 7.51 16.26
C ASP A 213 6.97 6.85 15.85
N SER A 214 7.42 7.12 14.63
CA SER A 214 8.73 6.76 14.10
C SER A 214 9.75 7.91 14.15
N THR A 215 11.01 7.60 13.82
CA THR A 215 12.11 8.59 13.68
C THR A 215 12.70 8.53 12.27
N PRO A 216 11.92 8.88 11.23
CA PRO A 216 12.31 8.63 9.86
C PRO A 216 13.41 9.60 9.39
N THR A 217 14.11 9.22 8.32
CA THR A 217 14.75 10.16 7.40
C THR A 217 13.81 10.39 6.23
N ILE A 218 13.16 11.56 6.20
CA ILE A 218 12.15 11.91 5.21
C ILE A 218 12.64 13.01 4.25
N SER A 219 12.81 12.70 2.97
CA SER A 219 13.45 13.65 2.03
C SER A 219 12.85 13.72 0.64
N GLY A 220 12.77 14.95 0.11
CA GLY A 220 12.34 15.18 -1.27
C GLY A 220 10.92 14.71 -1.56
N ASN A 221 10.01 14.70 -0.59
CA ASN A 221 8.62 14.29 -0.77
C ASN A 221 7.71 15.48 -1.08
N ILE A 222 6.56 15.21 -1.70
CA ILE A 222 5.50 16.17 -1.95
C ILE A 222 4.27 15.77 -1.17
N ALA A 223 3.70 16.68 -0.38
CA ALA A 223 2.40 16.55 0.25
C ALA A 223 1.55 17.78 -0.05
N VAL A 224 0.39 17.58 -0.69
CA VAL A 224 -0.49 18.66 -1.16
C VAL A 224 -1.96 18.27 -1.02
N LEU A 225 -2.78 19.19 -0.50
CA LEU A 225 -4.23 19.03 -0.35
C LEU A 225 -4.69 17.82 0.48
N ASN A 226 -3.81 17.26 1.31
CA ASN A 226 -4.24 16.32 2.36
C ASN A 226 -4.87 17.10 3.51
N LYS A 227 -5.69 16.47 4.36
CA LYS A 227 -6.20 17.14 5.59
C LYS A 227 -5.07 17.77 6.41
N VAL A 228 -3.97 17.03 6.54
CA VAL A 228 -2.69 17.54 7.05
C VAL A 228 -1.59 17.06 6.10
N ASN A 229 -0.69 17.94 5.65
CA ASN A 229 0.34 17.51 4.70
C ASN A 229 1.42 16.62 5.34
N SER A 230 1.87 16.97 6.54
CA SER A 230 2.84 16.16 7.28
C SER A 230 2.58 16.23 8.78
N GLN A 231 2.79 15.10 9.45
CA GLN A 231 2.92 14.98 10.91
C GLN A 231 4.22 14.25 11.18
N LEU A 232 5.15 14.92 11.86
CA LEU A 232 6.46 14.38 12.17
C LEU A 232 6.85 14.85 13.57
N LYS A 233 7.04 13.92 14.50
CA LYS A 233 7.44 14.27 15.89
C LYS A 233 8.92 14.03 16.17
N GLY A 234 9.61 13.25 15.33
CA GLY A 234 11.03 12.95 15.46
C GLY A 234 11.72 12.72 14.11
N GLY A 235 12.98 12.26 14.12
CA GLY A 235 13.73 12.00 12.90
C GLY A 235 14.29 13.26 12.22
N SER A 236 14.50 13.20 10.90
CA SER A 236 15.05 14.29 10.10
C SER A 236 14.27 14.49 8.80
N ALA A 237 14.08 15.75 8.41
CA ALA A 237 13.33 16.13 7.21
C ALA A 237 14.12 17.12 6.34
N SER A 238 14.23 16.86 5.03
CA SER A 238 14.92 17.77 4.11
C SER A 238 14.31 17.80 2.70
N GLY A 239 14.21 18.99 2.10
CA GLY A 239 13.77 19.15 0.72
C GLY A 239 12.32 18.72 0.45
N ASN A 240 11.47 18.62 1.48
CA ASN A 240 10.07 18.26 1.30
C ASN A 240 9.22 19.49 0.96
N SER A 241 8.09 19.30 0.26
CA SER A 241 7.24 20.40 -0.20
C SER A 241 6.69 21.25 0.95
N TRP A 242 6.37 20.65 2.10
CA TRP A 242 5.87 21.37 3.28
C TRP A 242 6.94 22.19 4.01
N GLN A 243 8.21 22.04 3.64
CA GLN A 243 9.32 22.84 4.20
C GLN A 243 9.63 24.08 3.35
N SER A 244 9.06 24.22 2.14
CA SER A 244 9.34 25.37 1.28
C SER A 244 8.22 25.68 0.28
N GLY A 245 7.87 26.97 0.19
CA GLY A 245 6.90 27.48 -0.76
C GLY A 245 5.45 27.07 -0.46
N SER A 246 4.53 27.54 -1.32
CA SER A 246 3.13 27.14 -1.30
C SER A 246 2.86 26.18 -2.45
N TRP A 247 2.38 24.98 -2.11
CA TRP A 247 2.06 23.96 -3.09
C TRP A 247 0.56 23.82 -3.25
N SER A 248 0.10 23.73 -4.50
CA SER A 248 -1.31 23.52 -4.83
C SER A 248 -1.42 22.72 -6.13
N ASN A 249 -2.64 22.48 -6.58
CA ASN A 249 -2.92 21.88 -7.87
C ASN A 249 -2.24 22.59 -9.05
N SER A 250 -2.05 23.92 -8.98
CA SER A 250 -1.38 24.67 -10.06
C SER A 250 0.13 24.39 -10.14
N SER A 251 0.74 23.84 -9.09
CA SER A 251 2.17 23.50 -9.02
C SER A 251 2.56 22.30 -9.90
N PHE A 252 1.58 21.53 -10.40
CA PHE A 252 1.82 20.30 -11.15
C PHE A 252 1.56 20.45 -12.64
N VAL A 253 2.33 19.72 -13.45
CA VAL A 253 2.19 19.67 -14.92
C VAL A 253 0.82 19.14 -15.30
N SER A 254 0.38 18.05 -14.66
CA SER A 254 -0.93 17.45 -14.86
C SER A 254 -1.50 16.92 -13.55
N LEU A 255 -2.83 16.96 -13.43
CA LEU A 255 -3.61 16.27 -12.40
C LEU A 255 -4.39 15.08 -12.99
N ASP A 256 -4.21 14.79 -14.28
CA ASP A 256 -4.81 13.63 -14.93
C ASP A 256 -4.02 12.37 -14.60
N SER A 257 -4.65 11.46 -13.85
CA SER A 257 -4.08 10.17 -13.46
C SER A 257 -4.35 9.05 -14.47
N SER A 258 -5.06 9.30 -15.56
CA SER A 258 -5.54 8.29 -16.54
C SER A 258 -4.45 7.36 -17.06
N THR A 259 -3.23 7.87 -17.25
CA THR A 259 -2.10 7.05 -17.72
C THR A 259 -1.56 6.12 -16.64
N LEU A 260 -1.51 6.57 -15.38
CA LEU A 260 -1.08 5.75 -14.24
C LEU A 260 -2.12 4.67 -13.91
N THR A 261 -3.41 5.02 -13.97
CA THR A 261 -4.52 4.14 -13.59
C THR A 261 -5.00 3.25 -14.75
N GLY A 262 -4.61 3.57 -15.98
CA GLY A 262 -4.93 2.78 -17.17
C GLY A 262 -4.16 1.46 -17.27
N PRO A 263 -4.26 0.76 -18.42
CA PRO A 263 -3.54 -0.49 -18.63
C PRO A 263 -2.02 -0.33 -18.50
N ARG A 264 -1.37 -1.34 -17.92
CA ARG A 264 0.09 -1.47 -17.93
C ARG A 264 0.62 -1.57 -19.36
N ALA A 265 1.88 -1.21 -19.56
CA ALA A 265 2.59 -1.51 -20.80
C ALA A 265 2.76 -3.04 -20.96
N THR A 266 3.06 -3.51 -22.17
CA THR A 266 3.22 -4.93 -22.48
C THR A 266 4.34 -5.62 -21.69
N ASN A 267 5.33 -4.87 -21.23
CA ASN A 267 6.40 -5.33 -20.33
C ASN A 267 5.98 -5.38 -18.84
N GLY A 268 4.72 -5.08 -18.52
CA GLY A 268 4.16 -5.06 -17.18
C GLY A 268 4.42 -3.77 -16.38
N LEU A 269 5.16 -2.81 -16.91
CA LEU A 269 5.42 -1.55 -16.21
C LEU A 269 4.20 -0.62 -16.27
N VAL A 270 4.06 0.22 -15.24
CA VAL A 270 3.16 1.38 -15.31
C VAL A 270 3.72 2.33 -16.36
N ARG A 271 2.84 2.87 -17.21
CA ARG A 271 3.22 3.80 -18.26
C ARG A 271 3.66 5.13 -17.64
N ALA A 272 4.78 5.67 -18.11
CA ALA A 272 5.24 6.98 -17.66
C ALA A 272 4.18 8.05 -17.94
N SER A 273 3.99 8.96 -16.98
CA SER A 273 2.97 10.00 -17.06
C SER A 273 3.49 11.32 -16.47
N ASN A 274 2.78 12.41 -16.72
CA ASN A 274 3.09 13.71 -16.13
C ASN A 274 2.24 14.01 -14.88
N PHE A 275 1.51 13.00 -14.37
CA PHE A 275 0.66 13.14 -13.20
C PHE A 275 1.48 13.54 -11.98
N LEU A 276 1.11 14.66 -11.34
CA LEU A 276 1.76 15.20 -10.14
C LEU A 276 3.26 15.47 -10.27
N ILE A 277 3.77 15.67 -11.48
CA ILE A 277 5.14 16.13 -11.71
C ILE A 277 5.22 17.65 -11.48
N PRO A 278 6.20 18.17 -10.71
CA PRO A 278 6.34 19.61 -10.46
C PRO A 278 6.61 20.42 -11.74
N LYS A 279 5.85 21.49 -11.98
CA LYS A 279 6.09 22.44 -13.09
C LYS A 279 7.43 23.17 -12.98
N SER A 280 7.94 23.32 -11.76
CA SER A 280 9.23 23.98 -11.50
C SER A 280 10.43 23.16 -12.00
N GLY A 281 10.24 21.89 -12.36
CA GLY A 281 11.34 20.96 -12.67
C GLY A 281 12.10 20.50 -11.43
N ALA A 282 11.64 20.85 -10.21
CA ALA A 282 12.27 20.42 -8.98
C ALA A 282 12.28 18.89 -8.89
N ALA A 283 13.44 18.32 -8.57
CA ALA A 283 13.62 16.89 -8.33
C ALA A 283 13.12 16.50 -6.92
N ILE A 284 11.83 16.78 -6.63
CA ILE A 284 11.10 16.23 -5.47
C ILE A 284 9.81 15.50 -5.90
N GLY A 285 9.21 14.72 -5.01
CA GLY A 285 8.04 13.89 -5.30
C GLY A 285 8.37 12.63 -6.11
N ALA A 286 7.36 11.78 -6.27
CA ALA A 286 7.45 10.60 -7.11
C ALA A 286 7.53 11.00 -8.58
N SER A 287 8.30 10.24 -9.34
CA SER A 287 8.57 10.44 -10.75
C SER A 287 8.45 9.13 -11.51
N TYR A 288 8.23 9.24 -12.82
CA TYR A 288 8.23 8.12 -13.74
C TYR A 288 9.50 8.23 -14.57
N VAL A 289 10.50 7.41 -14.25
CA VAL A 289 11.72 7.22 -15.04
C VAL A 289 11.70 5.83 -15.66
#